data_AF-A0A6A6L6Q1-F1
#
_entry.id   AF-A0A6A6L6Q1-F1
#
_cell.length_a   1.000
_cell.length_b   1.000
_cell.length_c   1.000
_cell.angle_alpha   90.00
_cell.angle_beta   90.00
_cell.angle_gamma   90.00
#
_symmetry.space_group_name_H-M   'P 1'
#
loop_
_entity.id
_entity.type
_entity.pdbx_description
1 polymer ?
#
loop_
_entity_poly.entity_id
_entity_poly.type
_entity_poly.pdbx_seq_one_letter_code
_entity_poly.pdbx_strand_id
1 'polypeptide(L)'
;MGYGLIWISTTLVFVLASLGNCATYLIQKRADSSASWSFDVGYVNVAACAIYGYAIVVPLAFYFLLQYLGTNASLVRFWCMWGYSLFIFILSSFLLVIPVEVLRWIIILAAGIDSACFVAVNLKSCVEGNDLTIVVFAAFFLQLALAIFIKAWFFP
;
A
#
# COMPACT_ATOMS: atom_id res chain seq x y z
N MET A 1 -5.19 6.04 20.62
CA MET A 1 -4.03 5.29 20.08
C MET A 1 -3.99 5.51 18.57
N GLY A 2 -3.20 6.48 18.08
CA GLY A 2 -3.12 6.84 16.65
C GLY A 2 -1.70 6.81 16.07
N TYR A 3 -0.69 6.41 16.87
CA TYR A 3 0.72 6.47 16.47
C TYR A 3 1.11 5.38 15.45
N GLY A 4 0.38 4.26 15.40
CA GLY A 4 0.71 3.14 14.52
C GLY A 4 0.66 3.49 13.04
N LEU A 5 -0.35 4.25 12.60
CA LEU A 5 -0.51 4.61 11.19
C LEU A 5 0.65 5.48 10.68
N ILE A 6 0.98 6.55 11.41
CA ILE A 6 2.03 7.49 10.99
C ILE A 6 3.35 6.74 10.88
N TRP A 7 3.64 5.85 11.84
CA TRP A 7 4.86 5.06 11.83
C TRP A 7 4.92 4.06 10.67
N ILE A 8 3.85 3.29 10.45
CA ILE A 8 3.79 2.30 9.37
C ILE A 8 3.90 3.00 8.00
N SER A 9 3.17 4.09 7.80
CA SER A 9 3.20 4.84 6.54
C SER A 9 4.59 5.41 6.26
N THR A 10 5.23 6.00 7.26
CA THR A 10 6.59 6.54 7.13
C THR A 10 7.62 5.44 6.85
N THR A 11 7.49 4.29 7.53
CA THR A 11 8.35 3.13 7.28
C THR A 11 8.16 2.62 5.86
N LEU A 12 6.91 2.50 5.38
CA LEU A 12 6.62 2.07 4.02
C LEU A 12 7.20 3.02 2.98
N VAL A 13 7.05 4.35 3.16
CA VAL A 13 7.66 5.36 2.27
C VAL A 13 9.17 5.19 2.20
N PHE A 14 9.84 5.06 3.35
CA PHE A 14 11.28 4.89 3.42
C PHE A 14 11.74 3.58 2.76
N VAL A 15 11.02 2.48 3.01
CA VAL A 15 11.30 1.16 2.45
C VAL A 15 11.10 1.16 0.94
N LEU A 16 9.99 1.71 0.43
CA LEU A 16 9.74 1.82 -1.01
C LEU A 16 10.80 2.66 -1.72
N ALA A 17 11.19 3.80 -1.15
CA ALA A 17 12.21 4.64 -1.74
C ALA A 17 13.59 3.97 -1.74
N SER A 18 13.98 3.35 -0.61
CA SER A 18 15.27 2.69 -0.48
C SER A 18 15.37 1.42 -1.33
N LEU A 19 14.35 0.56 -1.26
CA LEU A 19 14.32 -0.72 -1.97
C LEU A 19 14.03 -0.55 -3.46
N GLY A 20 13.22 0.44 -3.87
CA GLY A 20 13.03 0.77 -5.28
C GLY A 20 14.32 1.28 -5.94
N ASN A 21 15.07 2.14 -5.24
CA ASN A 21 16.42 2.55 -5.66
C ASN A 21 17.38 1.35 -5.73
N CYS A 22 17.37 0.46 -4.73
CA CYS A 22 18.18 -0.75 -4.71
C CYS A 22 17.83 -1.71 -5.85
N ALA A 23 16.54 -1.93 -6.12
CA ALA A 23 16.06 -2.77 -7.20
C ALA A 23 16.52 -2.24 -8.57
N THR A 24 16.42 -0.92 -8.78
CA THR A 24 16.90 -0.25 -9.99
C THR A 24 18.42 -0.37 -10.14
N TYR A 25 19.17 -0.18 -9.05
CA TYR A 25 20.62 -0.37 -9.03
C TYR A 25 21.02 -1.81 -9.38
N LEU A 26 20.33 -2.82 -8.85
CA LEU A 26 20.59 -4.24 -9.17
C LEU A 26 20.32 -4.57 -10.63
N ILE A 27 19.28 -3.96 -11.22
CA ILE A 27 18.97 -4.11 -12.65
C ILE A 27 20.06 -3.46 -13.50
N GLN A 28 20.44 -2.21 -13.21
CA GLN A 28 21.47 -1.49 -13.95
C GLN A 28 22.84 -2.17 -13.85
N LYS A 29 23.25 -2.60 -12.65
CA LYS A 29 24.50 -3.32 -12.45
C LYS A 29 24.57 -4.65 -13.22
N ARG A 30 23.42 -5.30 -13.46
CA ARG A 30 23.34 -6.53 -14.25
C ARG A 30 23.35 -6.25 -15.76
N ALA A 31 22.89 -5.06 -16.19
CA ALA A 31 22.82 -4.65 -17.58
C ALA A 31 24.12 -4.00 -18.09
N ASP A 32 24.71 -3.05 -17.35
CA ASP A 32 25.93 -2.34 -17.72
C ASP A 32 26.77 -1.96 -16.49
N SER A 33 28.04 -2.37 -16.47
CA SER A 33 28.97 -2.15 -15.35
C SER A 33 29.61 -0.76 -15.31
N SER A 34 29.30 0.12 -16.26
CA SER A 34 29.92 1.45 -16.45
C SER A 34 28.97 2.65 -16.30
N ALA A 35 27.68 2.42 -16.00
CA ALA A 35 26.70 3.51 -15.88
C ALA A 35 26.79 4.22 -14.52
N SER A 36 26.87 5.56 -14.54
CA SER A 36 26.81 6.39 -13.33
C SER A 36 25.42 6.32 -12.71
N TRP A 37 25.27 5.54 -11.64
CA TRP A 37 24.01 5.44 -10.90
C TRP A 37 23.77 6.75 -10.12
N SER A 38 22.68 7.46 -10.44
CA SER A 38 22.20 8.60 -9.66
C SER A 38 21.00 8.18 -8.82
N PHE A 39 21.07 8.41 -7.51
CA PHE A 39 19.93 8.26 -6.62
C PHE A 39 18.80 9.19 -7.08
N ASP A 40 17.70 8.61 -7.54
CA ASP A 40 16.57 9.42 -7.99
C ASP A 40 15.74 9.81 -6.76
N VAL A 41 15.96 11.05 -6.32
CA VAL A 41 15.27 11.68 -5.20
C VAL A 41 13.76 11.74 -5.45
N GLY A 42 13.32 11.62 -6.72
CA GLY A 42 11.93 11.53 -7.12
C GLY A 42 11.19 10.35 -6.49
N TYR A 43 11.85 9.21 -6.26
CA TYR A 43 11.21 8.04 -5.63
C TYR A 43 10.69 8.35 -4.21
N VAL A 44 11.46 9.09 -3.41
CA VAL A 44 11.04 9.46 -2.05
C VAL A 44 9.81 10.35 -2.10
N ASN A 45 9.82 11.34 -2.98
CA ASN A 45 8.71 12.30 -3.11
C ASN A 45 7.43 11.60 -3.60
N VAL A 46 7.53 10.75 -4.62
CA VAL A 46 6.40 9.97 -5.14
C VAL A 46 5.86 9.01 -4.08
N ALA A 47 6.74 8.31 -3.35
CA ALA A 47 6.34 7.41 -2.27
C ALA A 47 5.60 8.18 -1.16
N ALA A 48 6.17 9.29 -0.71
CA ALA A 48 5.58 10.11 0.34
C ALA A 48 4.19 10.61 -0.07
N CYS A 49 4.07 11.23 -1.24
CA CYS A 49 2.79 11.73 -1.74
C CYS A 49 1.76 10.60 -1.91
N ALA A 50 2.14 9.47 -2.50
CA ALA A 50 1.22 8.37 -2.76
C ALA A 50 0.75 7.70 -1.45
N ILE A 51 1.67 7.33 -0.57
CA ILE A 51 1.35 6.58 0.65
C ILE A 51 0.64 7.47 1.68
N TYR A 52 1.12 8.69 1.93
CA TYR A 52 0.42 9.59 2.86
C TYR A 52 -0.92 10.04 2.30
N GLY A 53 -0.97 10.34 0.98
CA GLY A 53 -2.22 10.65 0.30
C GLY A 53 -3.24 9.52 0.46
N TYR A 54 -2.85 8.28 0.16
CA TYR A 54 -3.70 7.10 0.31
C TYR A 54 -4.11 6.86 1.77
N ALA A 55 -3.15 6.96 2.71
CA ALA A 55 -3.41 6.74 4.13
C ALA A 55 -4.37 7.77 4.74
N ILE A 56 -4.48 8.98 4.18
CA ILE A 56 -5.40 10.02 4.66
C ILE A 56 -6.72 9.99 3.89
N VAL A 57 -6.66 10.01 2.55
CA VAL A 57 -7.83 10.16 1.68
C VAL A 57 -8.76 8.96 1.78
N VAL A 58 -8.22 7.74 1.85
CA VAL A 58 -9.04 6.53 1.80
C VAL A 58 -9.87 6.34 3.07
N PRO A 59 -9.31 6.41 4.30
CA PRO A 59 -10.11 6.33 5.52
C PRO A 59 -11.16 7.43 5.62
N LEU A 60 -10.84 8.65 5.15
CA LEU A 60 -11.80 9.76 5.09
C LEU A 60 -12.96 9.46 4.13
N ALA A 61 -12.67 8.99 2.92
CA ALA A 61 -13.69 8.64 1.94
C ALA A 61 -14.64 7.54 2.46
N PHE A 62 -14.08 6.50 3.08
CA PHE A 62 -14.89 5.44 3.73
C PHE A 62 -15.70 5.97 4.90
N TYR A 63 -15.16 6.87 5.70
CA TYR A 63 -15.91 7.47 6.80
C TYR A 63 -17.11 8.28 6.30
N PHE A 64 -16.93 9.13 5.29
CA PHE A 64 -18.06 9.85 4.69
C PHE A 64 -19.11 8.90 4.12
N LEU A 65 -18.67 7.81 3.47
CA LEU A 65 -19.57 6.78 2.95
C LEU A 65 -20.37 6.11 4.08
N LEU A 66 -19.72 5.75 5.20
CA LEU A 66 -20.39 5.11 6.34
C LEU A 66 -21.31 6.05 7.10
N GLN A 67 -20.92 7.32 7.22
CA GLN A 67 -21.76 8.37 7.80
C GLN A 67 -23.02 8.57 6.94
N TYR A 68 -22.88 8.51 5.61
CA TYR A 68 -24.01 8.55 4.68
C TYR A 68 -24.94 7.34 4.83
N LEU A 69 -24.39 6.17 5.14
CA LEU A 69 -25.14 4.94 5.45
C LEU A 69 -25.71 4.92 6.89
N GLY A 70 -25.53 5.98 7.68
CA GLY A 70 -26.06 6.09 9.05
C GLY A 70 -25.33 5.26 10.10
N THR A 71 -24.14 4.74 9.79
CA THR A 71 -23.34 3.93 10.74
C THR A 71 -22.41 4.83 11.56
N ASN A 72 -22.54 4.81 12.88
CA ASN A 72 -21.64 5.53 13.80
C ASN A 72 -20.31 4.79 13.98
N ALA A 73 -19.50 4.76 12.92
CA ALA A 73 -18.20 4.12 12.96
C ALA A 73 -17.10 5.11 13.36
N SER A 74 -16.17 4.68 14.22
CA SER A 74 -15.09 5.56 14.66
C SER A 74 -14.01 5.69 13.57
N LEU A 75 -13.81 6.91 13.08
CA LEU A 75 -12.74 7.30 12.15
C LEU A 75 -11.39 6.68 12.52
N VAL A 76 -11.02 6.78 13.80
CA VAL A 76 -9.73 6.33 14.31
C VAL A 76 -9.55 4.82 14.15
N ARG A 77 -10.64 4.03 14.28
CA ARG A 77 -10.57 2.56 14.12
C ARG A 77 -10.37 2.17 12.67
N PHE A 78 -11.07 2.85 11.74
CA PHE A 78 -10.84 2.71 10.30
C PHE A 78 -9.42 3.07 9.93
N TRP A 79 -8.94 4.19 10.45
CA TRP A 79 -7.60 4.67 10.17
C TRP A 79 -6.55 3.68 10.66
N CYS A 80 -6.66 3.19 11.90
CA CYS A 80 -5.78 2.15 12.41
C CYS A 80 -5.82 0.88 11.55
N MET A 81 -7.01 0.32 11.28
CA MET A 81 -7.16 -0.90 10.48
C MET A 81 -6.51 -0.75 9.10
N TRP A 82 -6.74 0.38 8.43
CA TRP A 82 -6.15 0.66 7.13
C TRP A 82 -4.63 0.78 7.21
N GLY A 83 -4.10 1.45 8.24
CA GLY A 83 -2.68 1.51 8.50
C GLY A 83 -2.04 0.15 8.71
N TYR A 84 -2.69 -0.75 9.43
CA TYR A 84 -2.19 -2.13 9.60
C TYR A 84 -2.14 -2.91 8.30
N SER A 85 -3.09 -2.70 7.38
CA SER A 85 -3.06 -3.33 6.06
C SER A 85 -1.81 -2.96 5.24
N LEU A 86 -1.30 -1.73 5.42
CA LEU A 86 -0.10 -1.25 4.75
C LEU A 86 1.17 -1.98 5.19
N PHE A 87 1.16 -2.61 6.37
CA PHE A 87 2.31 -3.38 6.86
C PHE A 87 2.66 -4.56 5.96
N ILE A 88 1.66 -5.20 5.33
CA ILE A 88 1.88 -6.32 4.41
C ILE A 88 2.76 -5.86 3.23
N PHE A 89 2.51 -4.66 2.69
CA PHE A 89 3.32 -4.09 1.62
C PHE A 89 4.76 -3.79 2.04
N ILE A 90 5.03 -3.48 3.32
CA ILE A 90 6.39 -3.32 3.82
C ILE A 90 7.16 -4.62 3.65
N LEU A 91 6.59 -5.74 4.12
CA LEU A 91 7.21 -7.05 4.01
C LEU A 91 7.40 -7.45 2.55
N SER A 92 6.38 -7.29 1.72
CA SER A 92 6.43 -7.61 0.31
C SER A 92 7.49 -6.79 -0.45
N SER A 93 7.72 -5.54 -0.06
CA SER A 93 8.74 -4.67 -0.68
C SER A 93 10.15 -5.26 -0.56
N PHE A 94 10.47 -5.96 0.53
CA PHE A 94 11.75 -6.67 0.67
C PHE A 94 11.91 -7.81 -0.34
N LEU A 95 10.83 -8.55 -0.60
CA LEU A 95 10.87 -9.65 -1.56
C LEU A 95 10.89 -9.12 -3.02
N LEU A 96 10.27 -7.97 -3.28
CA LEU A 96 10.23 -7.30 -4.59
C LEU A 96 11.60 -6.80 -5.08
N VAL A 97 12.60 -6.68 -4.19
CA VAL A 97 13.98 -6.30 -4.56
C VAL A 97 14.57 -7.27 -5.59
N ILE A 98 14.19 -8.55 -5.52
CA ILE A 98 14.69 -9.58 -6.43
C ILE A 98 14.31 -9.19 -7.88
N PRO A 99 15.28 -9.06 -8.80
CA PRO A 99 15.04 -8.65 -10.19
C PRO A 99 14.54 -9.83 -11.04
N VAL A 100 13.38 -10.37 -10.66
CA VAL A 100 12.66 -11.43 -11.38
C VAL A 100 11.22 -10.98 -11.55
N GLU A 101 10.85 -10.61 -12.78
CA GLU A 101 9.58 -9.94 -13.06
C GLU A 101 8.35 -10.77 -12.70
N VAL A 102 8.35 -12.06 -13.05
CA VAL A 102 7.24 -12.98 -12.71
C VAL A 102 7.05 -13.08 -11.19
N LEU A 103 8.15 -13.17 -10.45
CA LEU A 103 8.12 -13.27 -8.99
C LEU A 103 7.56 -11.98 -8.37
N ARG A 104 7.96 -10.81 -8.88
CA ARG A 104 7.44 -9.51 -8.44
C ARG A 104 5.92 -9.40 -8.61
N TRP A 105 5.40 -9.83 -9.77
CA TRP A 105 3.96 -9.86 -10.03
C TRP A 105 3.21 -10.79 -9.08
N ILE A 106 3.73 -11.99 -8.83
CA ILE A 106 3.11 -12.93 -7.90
C ILE A 106 3.08 -12.35 -6.48
N ILE A 107 4.20 -11.81 -6.01
CA ILE A 107 4.32 -11.24 -4.65
C ILE A 107 3.36 -10.06 -4.48
N ILE A 108 3.34 -9.11 -5.43
CA ILE A 108 2.54 -7.89 -5.27
C ILE A 108 1.04 -8.18 -5.34
N LEU A 109 0.62 -9.12 -6.20
CA LEU A 109 -0.77 -9.55 -6.27
C LEU A 109 -1.18 -10.31 -5.00
N ALA A 110 -0.34 -11.22 -4.51
CA ALA A 110 -0.59 -11.90 -3.23
C ALA A 110 -0.69 -10.90 -2.08
N ALA A 111 0.22 -9.94 -1.99
CA ALA A 111 0.20 -8.88 -0.98
C ALA A 111 -1.08 -8.02 -1.03
N GLY A 112 -1.50 -7.65 -2.25
CA GLY A 112 -2.72 -6.89 -2.47
C GLY A 112 -3.98 -7.67 -2.06
N ILE A 113 -4.03 -8.96 -2.39
CA ILE A 113 -5.13 -9.85 -2.00
C ILE A 113 -5.16 -10.05 -0.48
N ASP A 114 -4.01 -10.34 0.16
CA ASP A 114 -3.93 -10.53 1.61
C ASP A 114 -4.32 -9.26 2.37
N SER A 115 -3.86 -8.09 1.89
CA SER A 115 -4.25 -6.79 2.43
C SER A 115 -5.74 -6.52 2.27
N ALA A 116 -6.31 -6.80 1.09
CA ALA A 116 -7.74 -6.67 0.84
C ALA A 116 -8.58 -7.61 1.71
N CYS A 117 -8.17 -8.87 1.86
CA CYS A 117 -8.82 -9.84 2.74
C CYS A 117 -8.79 -9.38 4.20
N PHE A 118 -7.64 -8.90 4.68
CA PHE A 118 -7.52 -8.37 6.04
C PHE A 118 -8.50 -7.21 6.26
N VAL A 119 -8.55 -6.25 5.34
CA VAL A 119 -9.48 -5.12 5.41
C VAL A 119 -10.93 -5.60 5.35
N ALA A 120 -11.28 -6.50 4.44
CA ALA A 120 -12.62 -7.03 4.28
C ALA A 120 -13.15 -7.73 5.55
N VAL A 121 -12.32 -8.55 6.20
CA VAL A 121 -12.68 -9.22 7.46
C VAL A 121 -12.92 -8.20 8.58
N ASN A 122 -12.06 -7.19 8.67
CA ASN A 122 -12.20 -6.13 9.68
C ASN A 122 -13.44 -5.23 9.42
N LEU A 123 -13.77 -4.96 8.15
CA LEU A 123 -14.95 -4.20 7.74
C LEU A 123 -16.24 -4.96 8.04
N LYS A 124 -16.24 -6.28 7.85
CA LYS A 124 -17.39 -7.14 8.18
C LYS A 124 -17.79 -7.04 9.66
N SER A 125 -16.84 -6.74 10.55
CA SER A 125 -17.13 -6.51 11.97
C SER A 125 -17.66 -5.11 12.28
N CYS A 126 -17.76 -4.22 11.30
CA CYS A 126 -18.19 -2.83 11.47
C CYS A 126 -19.50 -2.51 10.73
N VAL A 127 -19.83 -3.23 9.65
CA VAL A 127 -20.95 -2.96 8.75
C VAL A 127 -21.73 -4.25 8.56
N GLU A 128 -23.06 -4.19 8.59
CA GLU A 128 -23.93 -5.34 8.30
C GLU A 128 -24.82 -5.06 7.08
N GLY A 129 -25.21 -6.10 6.36
CA GLY A 129 -26.16 -6.01 5.25
C GLY A 129 -25.55 -5.75 3.88
N ASN A 130 -26.35 -5.15 2.98
CA ASN A 130 -26.01 -4.99 1.56
C ASN A 130 -24.85 -4.00 1.31
N ASP A 131 -24.66 -3.03 2.21
CA ASP A 131 -23.61 -2.01 2.10
C ASP A 131 -22.21 -2.59 2.32
N LEU A 132 -22.10 -3.70 3.06
CA LEU A 132 -20.83 -4.41 3.27
C LEU A 132 -20.22 -4.82 1.93
N THR A 133 -21.05 -5.33 1.00
CA THR A 133 -20.58 -5.77 -0.32
C THR A 133 -19.91 -4.62 -1.07
N ILE A 134 -20.56 -3.44 -1.10
CA ILE A 134 -20.04 -2.25 -1.78
C ILE A 134 -18.71 -1.81 -1.15
N VAL A 135 -18.66 -1.74 0.18
CA VAL A 135 -17.49 -1.31 0.94
C VAL A 135 -16.31 -2.29 0.75
N VAL A 136 -16.57 -3.60 0.78
CA VAL A 136 -15.55 -4.64 0.57
C VAL A 136 -15.02 -4.61 -0.85
N PHE A 137 -15.88 -4.50 -1.86
CA PHE A 137 -15.44 -4.38 -3.25
C PHE A 137 -14.59 -3.12 -3.44
N ALA A 138 -15.03 -1.97 -2.94
CA ALA A 138 -14.26 -0.73 -3.01
C ALA A 138 -12.88 -0.88 -2.34
N ALA A 139 -12.83 -1.50 -1.15
CA ALA A 139 -11.59 -1.72 -0.44
C ALA A 139 -10.64 -2.66 -1.20
N PHE A 140 -11.17 -3.72 -1.81
CA PHE A 140 -10.41 -4.63 -2.64
C PHE A 140 -9.77 -3.90 -3.83
N PHE A 141 -10.55 -3.10 -4.56
CA PHE A 141 -10.04 -2.31 -5.68
C PHE A 141 -8.95 -1.32 -5.25
N LEU A 142 -9.13 -0.64 -4.11
CA LEU A 142 -8.15 0.29 -3.56
C LEU A 142 -6.83 -0.39 -3.20
N GLN A 143 -6.88 -1.55 -2.52
CA GLN A 143 -5.69 -2.31 -2.15
C GLN A 143 -4.96 -2.87 -3.39
N LEU A 144 -5.71 -3.36 -4.38
CA LEU A 144 -5.14 -3.86 -5.63
C LEU A 144 -4.52 -2.73 -6.46
N ALA A 145 -5.19 -1.57 -6.53
CA ALA A 145 -4.67 -0.39 -7.21
C ALA A 145 -3.37 0.11 -6.55
N LEU A 146 -3.31 0.14 -5.22
CA LEU A 146 -2.08 0.48 -4.49
C LEU A 146 -0.97 -0.53 -4.79
N ALA A 147 -1.28 -1.83 -4.78
CA ALA A 147 -0.33 -2.89 -5.09
C ALA A 147 0.28 -2.71 -6.48
N ILE A 148 -0.56 -2.53 -7.49
CA ILE A 148 -0.13 -2.29 -8.88
C ILE A 148 0.69 -1.01 -8.98
N PHE A 149 0.27 0.07 -8.32
CA PHE A 149 1.02 1.33 -8.28
C PHE A 149 2.42 1.15 -7.71
N ILE A 150 2.56 0.42 -6.59
CA ILE A 150 3.85 0.15 -5.95
C ILE A 150 4.79 -0.60 -6.91
N LYS A 151 4.32 -1.66 -7.57
CA LYS A 151 5.13 -2.38 -8.57
C LYS A 151 5.50 -1.45 -9.72
N ALA A 152 4.52 -0.81 -10.34
CA ALA A 152 4.70 -0.03 -11.57
C ALA A 152 5.68 1.14 -11.40
N TRP A 153 5.63 1.82 -10.25
CA TRP A 153 6.53 2.96 -10.00
C TRP A 153 7.86 2.53 -9.41
N PHE A 154 7.89 1.71 -8.35
CA PHE A 154 9.11 1.46 -7.58
C PHE A 154 9.90 0.22 -8.04
N PHE A 155 9.22 -0.76 -8.63
CA PHE A 155 9.81 -2.03 -9.04
C PHE A 155 9.49 -2.35 -10.51
N PRO A 156 9.95 -1.50 -11.45
CA PRO A 156 9.73 -1.74 -12.87
C PRO A 156 10.19 -3.14 -13.29
#